data_AF-A0A8J4YS38-F1
#
_entry.id   AF-A0A8J4YS38-F1
#
_cell.length_a   1.000
_cell.length_b   1.000
_cell.length_c   1.000
_cell.angle_alpha   90.00
_cell.angle_beta   90.00
_cell.angle_gamma   90.00
#
_symmetry.space_group_name_H-M   'P 1'
#
loop_
_entity.id
_entity.type
_entity.pdbx_description
1 polymer ?
#
loop_
_entity_poly.entity_id
_entity_poly.type
_entity_poly.pdbx_seq_one_letter_code
_entity_poly.pdbx_strand_id
1 'polypeptide(L)'
;MWLLDKAPEPDILGARLPSREQVFLFFMYQHHVFKKTVPDSVSATSEKLKAIWGKAKLTTKTDANIRKNVKNLFEEYQALKKDRNRIMTGPS
;
A
#
# COMPACT_ATOMS: atom_id res chain seq x y z
N MET A 1 -5.14 9.72 -11.94
CA MET A 1 -3.79 9.15 -11.83
C MET A 1 -3.03 9.99 -10.79
N TRP A 2 -3.11 9.64 -9.50
CA TRP A 2 -2.69 10.52 -8.37
C TRP A 2 -1.74 9.89 -7.34
N LEU A 3 -1.38 8.60 -7.50
CA LEU A 3 -0.56 7.86 -6.51
C LEU A 3 0.94 7.84 -6.83
N LEU A 4 1.35 8.15 -8.06
CA LEU A 4 2.74 8.05 -8.51
C LEU A 4 3.61 9.23 -8.07
N ASP A 5 3.01 10.39 -7.80
CA ASP A 5 3.73 11.63 -7.50
C ASP A 5 3.65 12.00 -6.00
N LYS A 6 3.07 11.13 -5.16
CA LYS A 6 2.94 11.33 -3.70
C LYS A 6 4.12 10.73 -2.96
N ALA A 7 4.63 11.47 -1.96
CA ALA A 7 5.72 11.02 -1.12
C ALA A 7 5.27 9.87 -0.19
N PRO A 8 6.14 8.88 0.07
CA PRO A 8 5.87 7.84 1.06
C PRO A 8 5.63 8.43 2.45
N GLU A 9 4.62 7.93 3.17
CA GLU A 9 4.27 8.44 4.50
C GLU A 9 4.67 7.46 5.61
N PRO A 10 5.28 7.94 6.71
CA PRO A 10 5.76 7.09 7.79
C PRO A 10 4.63 6.52 8.67
N ASP A 11 3.42 7.06 8.55
CA ASP A 11 2.28 6.62 9.34
C ASP A 11 0.97 6.71 8.57
N ILE A 12 -0.05 6.02 9.08
CA ILE A 12 -1.41 6.01 8.56
C ILE A 12 -2.23 6.94 9.45
N LEU A 13 -2.35 8.20 9.05
CA LEU A 13 -2.99 9.26 9.84
C LEU A 13 -4.50 9.36 9.54
N GLY A 14 -5.36 8.83 10.40
CA GLY A 14 -6.81 8.99 10.18
C GLY A 14 -7.67 8.00 10.95
N ALA A 15 -8.98 8.26 10.94
CA ALA A 15 -10.01 7.55 11.71
C ALA A 15 -10.03 6.02 11.50
N ARG A 16 -10.88 5.32 12.27
CA ARG A 16 -11.11 3.86 12.37
C ARG A 16 -10.85 3.00 11.11
N LEU A 17 -10.99 3.55 9.89
CA LEU A 17 -10.74 2.90 8.62
C LEU A 17 -9.76 3.73 7.77
N PRO A 18 -8.52 3.26 7.58
CA PRO A 18 -7.55 3.95 6.76
C PRO A 18 -7.90 3.83 5.28
N SER A 19 -7.60 4.88 4.51
CA SER A 19 -7.91 4.91 3.09
C SER A 19 -6.95 4.02 2.29
N ARG A 20 -7.39 3.61 1.10
CA ARG A 20 -6.58 2.85 0.15
C ARG A 20 -5.25 3.55 -0.18
N GLU A 21 -5.27 4.87 -0.24
CA GLU A 21 -4.10 5.71 -0.48
C GLU A 21 -3.11 5.65 0.69
N GLN A 22 -3.56 5.84 1.92
CA GLN A 22 -2.70 5.85 3.11
C GLN A 22 -1.99 4.50 3.31
N VAL A 23 -2.72 3.41 3.08
CA VAL A 23 -2.15 2.06 3.12
C VAL A 23 -1.03 1.91 2.09
N PHE A 24 -1.23 2.46 0.89
CA PHE A 24 -0.24 2.42 -0.16
C PHE A 24 0.99 3.30 0.15
N LEU A 25 0.80 4.53 0.64
CA LEU A 25 1.90 5.43 1.00
C LEU A 25 2.75 4.85 2.14
N PHE A 26 2.11 4.21 3.13
CA PHE A 26 2.83 3.49 4.18
C PHE A 26 3.57 2.28 3.65
N PHE A 27 2.97 1.50 2.75
CA PHE A 27 3.64 0.38 2.09
C PHE A 27 4.88 0.85 1.31
N MET A 28 4.75 1.94 0.55
CA MET A 28 5.87 2.58 -0.17
C MET A 28 6.96 3.05 0.80
N TYR A 29 6.60 3.53 1.98
CA TYR A 29 7.56 3.94 3.01
C TYR A 29 8.37 2.73 3.52
N GLN A 30 7.69 1.61 3.79
CA GLN A 30 8.37 0.35 4.16
C GLN A 30 9.29 -0.16 3.04
N HIS A 31 8.84 -0.10 1.79
CA HIS A 31 9.57 -0.67 0.66
C HIS A 31 10.73 0.22 0.18
N HIS A 32 10.51 1.53 0.04
CA HIS A 32 11.48 2.45 -0.55
C HIS A 32 12.36 3.15 0.48
N VAL A 33 11.82 3.51 1.65
CA VAL A 33 12.60 4.22 2.69
C VAL A 33 13.32 3.23 3.59
N PHE A 34 12.61 2.22 4.11
CA PHE A 34 13.22 1.16 4.93
C PHE A 34 13.88 0.04 4.11
N LYS A 35 13.82 0.10 2.78
CA LYS A 35 14.40 -0.90 1.85
C LYS A 35 13.98 -2.35 2.14
N LYS A 36 12.78 -2.54 2.71
CA LYS A 36 12.26 -3.88 2.97
C LYS A 36 11.87 -4.57 1.66
N THR A 37 11.94 -5.89 1.63
CA THR A 37 11.42 -6.67 0.51
C THR A 37 9.90 -6.45 0.38
N VAL A 38 9.34 -6.75 -0.80
CA VAL A 38 7.88 -6.69 -1.01
C VAL A 38 7.12 -7.50 0.06
N PRO A 39 7.44 -8.79 0.33
CA PRO A 39 6.71 -9.56 1.34
C PRO A 39 6.86 -8.99 2.77
N ASP A 40 8.02 -8.45 3.13
CA ASP A 40 8.23 -7.82 4.44
C ASP A 40 7.45 -6.51 4.57
N SER A 41 7.40 -5.73 3.48
CA SER A 41 6.64 -4.48 3.42
C SER A 41 5.13 -4.74 3.51
N VAL A 42 4.63 -5.81 2.84
CA VAL A 42 3.24 -6.26 2.97
C VAL A 42 2.95 -6.69 4.41
N SER A 43 3.85 -7.44 5.03
CA SER A 43 3.69 -7.90 6.41
C SER A 43 3.63 -6.72 7.39
N ALA A 44 4.58 -5.79 7.32
CA ALA A 44 4.62 -4.61 8.17
C ALA A 44 3.37 -3.71 7.99
N THR A 45 2.91 -3.54 6.74
CA THR A 45 1.67 -2.80 6.44
C THR A 45 0.45 -3.49 7.01
N SER A 46 0.39 -4.82 6.93
CA SER A 46 -0.73 -5.61 7.45
C SER A 46 -0.79 -5.58 8.97
N GLU A 47 0.36 -5.64 9.65
CA GLU A 47 0.45 -5.50 11.11
C GLU A 47 -0.02 -4.12 11.59
N LYS A 48 0.39 -3.05 10.89
CA LYS A 48 -0.07 -1.69 11.19
C LYS A 48 -1.59 -1.56 11.02
N LEU A 49 -2.13 -2.10 9.94
CA LEU A 49 -3.57 -2.14 9.68
C LEU A 49 -4.35 -2.91 10.76
N LYS A 50 -3.85 -4.07 11.18
CA LYS A 50 -4.40 -4.84 12.29
C LYS A 50 -4.45 -4.03 13.58
N ALA A 51 -3.38 -3.30 13.91
CA ALA A 51 -3.35 -2.48 15.11
C ALA A 51 -4.41 -1.37 15.08
N ILE A 52 -4.61 -0.73 13.92
CA ILE A 52 -5.63 0.31 13.73
C ILE A 52 -7.05 -0.29 13.85
N TRP A 53 -7.31 -1.40 13.16
CA TRP A 53 -8.63 -2.05 13.19
C TRP A 53 -8.95 -2.71 14.54
N GLY A 54 -7.93 -3.22 15.24
CA GLY A 54 -8.06 -3.69 16.62
C GLY A 54 -8.51 -2.58 17.56
N LYS A 55 -7.88 -1.39 17.48
CA LYS A 55 -8.32 -0.20 18.23
C LYS A 55 -9.73 0.25 17.85
N ALA A 56 -10.11 0.07 16.58
CA ALA A 56 -11.43 0.41 16.09
C ALA A 56 -12.55 -0.59 16.47
N LYS A 57 -12.21 -1.74 17.08
CA LYS A 57 -13.10 -2.91 17.29
C LYS A 57 -13.69 -3.47 15.99
N LEU A 58 -12.95 -3.37 14.89
CA LEU A 58 -13.36 -3.94 13.60
C LEU A 58 -12.86 -5.39 13.51
N THR A 59 -13.73 -6.32 13.88
CA THR A 59 -13.42 -7.75 14.06
C THR A 59 -13.23 -8.55 12.76
N THR A 60 -13.38 -7.93 11.59
CA THR A 60 -13.95 -8.62 10.42
C THR A 60 -13.02 -8.88 9.21
N LYS A 61 -11.71 -8.60 9.27
CA LYS A 61 -10.82 -9.00 8.17
C LYS A 61 -9.72 -9.94 8.66
N THR A 62 -9.81 -11.21 8.27
CA THR A 62 -8.74 -12.20 8.41
C THR A 62 -7.45 -11.65 7.85
N ASP A 63 -6.31 -11.86 8.54
CA ASP A 63 -4.98 -11.38 8.14
C ASP A 63 -4.66 -11.65 6.65
N ALA A 64 -5.06 -12.82 6.17
CA ALA A 64 -4.93 -13.22 4.77
C ALA A 64 -5.62 -12.24 3.80
N ASN A 65 -6.79 -11.72 4.15
CA ASN A 65 -7.52 -10.77 3.32
C ASN A 65 -6.85 -9.38 3.34
N ILE A 66 -6.22 -9.01 4.45
CA ILE A 66 -5.44 -7.75 4.56
C ILE A 66 -4.24 -7.83 3.64
N ARG A 67 -3.43 -8.89 3.78
CA ARG A 67 -2.25 -9.14 2.96
C ARG A 67 -2.59 -9.21 1.47
N LYS A 68 -3.67 -9.90 1.11
CA LYS A 68 -4.16 -9.98 -0.28
C LYS A 68 -4.51 -8.59 -0.83
N ASN A 69 -5.23 -7.77 -0.07
CA ASN A 69 -5.59 -6.42 -0.52
C ASN A 69 -4.38 -5.50 -0.67
N VAL A 70 -3.40 -5.56 0.24
CA VAL A 70 -2.15 -4.79 0.13
C VAL A 70 -1.32 -5.25 -1.07
N LYS A 71 -1.26 -6.56 -1.34
CA LYS A 71 -0.57 -7.10 -2.51
C LYS A 71 -1.23 -6.66 -3.82
N ASN A 72 -2.56 -6.79 -3.93
CA ASN A 72 -3.31 -6.33 -5.11
C ASN A 72 -3.10 -4.83 -5.36
N LEU A 73 -3.04 -4.03 -4.29
CA LEU A 73 -2.72 -2.62 -4.35
C LEU A 73 -1.36 -2.34 -5.01
N PHE A 74 -0.34 -3.11 -4.62
CA PHE A 74 0.99 -2.99 -5.19
C PHE A 74 1.04 -3.45 -6.66
N GLU A 75 0.33 -4.52 -7.00
CA GLU A 75 0.23 -5.01 -8.38
C GLU A 75 -0.46 -3.98 -9.29
N GLU A 76 -1.55 -3.36 -8.83
CA GLU A 76 -2.21 -2.27 -9.55
C GLU A 76 -1.26 -1.08 -9.76
N TYR A 77 -0.47 -0.71 -8.75
CA TYR A 77 0.56 0.31 -8.90
C TYR A 77 1.61 -0.06 -9.95
N GLN A 78 2.10 -1.30 -9.96
CA GLN A 78 3.07 -1.75 -10.96
C GLN A 78 2.49 -1.73 -12.37
N ALA A 79 1.23 -2.14 -12.54
CA ALA A 79 0.52 -2.06 -13.81
C ALA A 79 0.39 -0.61 -14.28
N LEU A 80 -0.03 0.31 -13.41
CA LEU A 80 -0.12 1.74 -13.71
C LEU A 80 1.24 2.36 -14.06
N LYS A 81 2.30 1.95 -13.36
CA LYS A 81 3.67 2.39 -13.65
C LYS A 81 4.13 1.89 -15.03
N LYS A 82 3.83 0.63 -15.36
CA LYS A 82 4.13 0.04 -16.68
C LYS A 82 3.36 0.74 -17.80
N ASP A 83 2.08 1.03 -17.60
CA ASP A 83 1.28 1.78 -18.57
C ASP A 83 1.78 3.22 -18.76
N ARG A 84 2.16 3.92 -17.68
CA ARG A 84 2.82 5.23 -17.79
C ARG A 84 4.10 5.14 -18.63
N ASN A 85 4.91 4.12 -18.39
CA ASN A 85 6.14 3.91 -19.15
C ASN A 85 5.85 3.63 -20.63
N ARG A 86 4.83 2.82 -20.94
CA ARG A 86 4.38 2.54 -22.31
C ARG A 86 3.82 3.76 -23.04
N ILE A 87 3.17 4.68 -22.32
CA ILE A 87 2.68 5.94 -22.91
C ILE A 87 3.85 6.91 -23.15
N MET A 88 4.86 6.92 -22.27
CA MET A 88 6.06 7.76 -22.42
C MET A 88 7.03 7.22 -23.48
N THR A 89 7.11 5.91 -23.68
CA THR A 89 7.83 5.27 -24.79
C THR A 89 6.81 4.94 -25.88
N GLY A 90 6.46 5.91 -26.73
CA GLY A 90 5.51 5.71 -27.84
C GLY A 90 5.85 4.47 -28.69
N PRO A 91 4.86 3.89 -29.42
CA PRO A 91 5.11 2.75 -30.29
C PRO A 91 6.17 3.15 -31.33
N SER A 92 7.27 2.40 -31.35
CA SER A 92 8.30 2.47 -32.37
C SER A 92 7.75 2.15 -33.76
#